data_AF-A0A967ZAR1-F1
#
_entry.id   AF-A0A967ZAR1-F1
#
_cell.length_a   1.000
_cell.length_b   1.000
_cell.length_c   1.000
_cell.angle_alpha   90.00
_cell.angle_beta   90.00
_cell.angle_gamma   90.00
#
_symmetry.space_group_name_H-M   'P 1'
#
loop_
_entity.id
_entity.type
_entity.pdbx_description
1 polymer ?
#
loop_
_entity_poly.entity_id
_entity_poly.type
_entity_poly.pdbx_seq_one_letter_code
_entity_poly.pdbx_strand_id
1 'polypeptide(L)'
;EMSGVFNTPVGASSPAPIGPGGAYEFTFTANSGDRLSFATMFVPSNDLFFAPDENGVALFDSDGTPISGEVTAQIMLWDAGTEVNQKPGVGSEQVQRQTGPDTGANENGVVQLVNDAFT
;
A
#
# COMPACT_ATOMS: atom_id res chain seq x y z
N GLU A 1 -0.35 -18.65 8.33
CA GLU A 1 -0.40 -17.20 8.13
C GLU A 1 -1.83 -16.72 8.30
N MET A 2 -2.01 -15.57 8.94
CA MET A 2 -3.31 -14.89 9.02
C MET A 2 -3.32 -13.80 7.96
N SER A 3 -4.29 -13.85 7.04
CA SER A 3 -4.45 -12.86 5.96
C SER A 3 -5.87 -12.29 6.00
N GLY A 4 -6.03 -11.06 5.52
CA GLY A 4 -7.33 -10.38 5.48
C GLY A 4 -7.37 -9.26 4.45
N VAL A 5 -8.56 -8.65 4.33
CA VAL A 5 -8.80 -7.48 3.47
C VAL A 5 -9.24 -6.33 4.35
N PHE A 6 -8.62 -5.16 4.19
CA PHE A 6 -9.00 -3.91 4.83
C PHE A 6 -9.32 -2.87 3.75
N ASN A 7 -10.57 -2.82 3.30
CA ASN A 7 -10.97 -1.97 2.16
C ASN A 7 -12.12 -1.01 2.45
N THR A 8 -12.68 -1.04 3.66
CA THR A 8 -13.77 -0.15 4.10
C THR A 8 -13.21 0.90 5.07
N PRO A 9 -13.26 2.20 4.73
CA PRO A 9 -12.81 3.26 5.62
C PRO A 9 -13.62 3.31 6.93
N VAL A 10 -13.01 3.84 8.00
CA VAL A 10 -13.71 4.08 9.27
C VAL A 10 -14.94 4.97 9.04
N GLY A 11 -16.10 4.48 9.48
CA GLY A 11 -17.39 5.16 9.31
C GLY A 11 -18.09 4.92 7.96
N ALA A 12 -17.48 4.18 7.03
CA ALA A 12 -18.12 3.77 5.78
C ALA A 12 -18.85 2.42 5.91
N SER A 13 -19.78 2.15 5.00
CA SER A 13 -20.54 0.89 4.94
C SER A 13 -20.13 -0.03 3.78
N SER A 14 -19.20 0.41 2.94
CA SER A 14 -18.73 -0.31 1.75
C SER A 14 -17.28 0.05 1.42
N PRO A 15 -16.59 -0.77 0.61
CA PRO A 15 -15.26 -0.43 0.14
C PRO A 15 -15.23 0.88 -0.62
N ALA A 16 -14.22 1.71 -0.36
CA ALA A 16 -14.06 3.03 -0.98
C ALA A 16 -12.63 3.52 -0.78
N PRO A 17 -12.10 4.40 -1.66
CA PRO A 17 -10.84 5.10 -1.42
C PRO A 17 -10.96 6.07 -0.23
N ILE A 18 -9.82 6.48 0.32
CA ILE A 18 -9.76 7.38 1.47
C ILE A 18 -9.12 8.74 1.12
N GLY A 19 -9.67 9.81 1.68
CA GLY A 19 -9.15 11.17 1.54
C GLY A 19 -8.39 11.65 2.79
N PRO A 20 -7.78 12.85 2.74
CA PRO A 20 -7.11 13.44 3.89
C PRO A 20 -7.99 13.46 5.15
N GLY A 21 -7.44 12.99 6.27
CA GLY A 21 -8.14 12.91 7.56
C GLY A 21 -9.01 11.66 7.75
N GLY A 22 -9.16 10.81 6.74
CA GLY A 22 -9.75 9.49 6.91
C GLY A 22 -8.75 8.45 7.45
N ALA A 23 -9.26 7.35 8.01
CA ALA A 23 -8.47 6.17 8.37
C ALA A 23 -9.09 4.85 7.87
N TYR A 24 -8.24 3.83 7.67
CA TYR A 24 -8.63 2.43 7.77
C TYR A 24 -8.14 1.90 9.12
N GLU A 25 -8.93 1.05 9.76
CA GLU A 25 -8.58 0.45 11.03
C GLU A 25 -8.94 -1.03 11.01
N PHE A 26 -8.04 -1.86 11.53
CA PHE A 26 -8.26 -3.29 11.71
C PHE A 26 -7.54 -3.76 12.97
N THR A 27 -7.98 -4.90 13.51
CA THR A 27 -7.36 -5.53 14.68
C THR A 27 -7.07 -6.99 14.37
N PHE A 28 -5.94 -7.47 14.86
CA PHE A 28 -5.51 -8.84 14.68
C PHE A 28 -4.77 -9.31 15.94
N THR A 29 -4.51 -10.61 16.04
CA THR A 29 -3.71 -11.20 17.12
C THR A 29 -2.37 -11.66 16.54
N ALA A 30 -1.30 -11.47 17.29
CA ALA A 30 0.05 -11.85 16.91
C ALA A 30 0.81 -12.47 18.09
N ASN A 31 1.79 -13.30 17.80
CA ASN A 31 2.71 -13.93 18.74
C ASN A 31 4.12 -13.37 18.56
N SER A 32 4.96 -13.54 19.58
CA SER A 32 6.37 -13.16 19.48
C SER A 32 7.04 -13.78 18.24
N GLY A 33 7.72 -12.95 17.46
CA GLY A 33 8.32 -13.31 16.18
C GLY A 33 7.44 -13.02 14.94
N ASP A 34 6.15 -12.75 15.11
CA ASP A 34 5.27 -12.39 14.00
C ASP A 34 5.62 -10.99 13.44
N ARG A 35 5.33 -10.83 12.15
CA ARG A 35 5.50 -9.58 11.41
C ARG A 35 4.23 -9.21 10.67
N LEU A 36 4.01 -7.91 10.51
CA LEU A 36 2.90 -7.37 9.73
C LEU A 36 3.39 -6.91 8.36
N SER A 37 2.84 -7.52 7.31
CA SER A 37 2.97 -7.06 5.93
C SER A 37 1.60 -6.66 5.41
N PHE A 38 1.53 -5.57 4.66
CA PHE A 38 0.32 -5.11 3.99
C PHE A 38 0.68 -4.37 2.70
N ALA A 39 -0.28 -4.23 1.80
CA ALA A 39 -0.20 -3.37 0.64
C ALA A 39 -1.51 -2.60 0.48
N THR A 40 -1.44 -1.32 0.14
CA THR A 40 -2.61 -0.50 -0.20
C THR A 40 -2.29 0.46 -1.33
N MET A 41 -3.15 0.54 -2.34
CA MET A 41 -2.90 1.32 -3.54
C MET A 41 -2.80 2.82 -3.22
N PHE A 42 -1.76 3.48 -3.74
CA PHE A 42 -1.68 4.93 -3.74
C PHE A 42 -2.51 5.45 -4.91
N VAL A 43 -3.69 5.97 -4.62
CA VAL A 43 -4.60 6.51 -5.63
C VAL A 43 -4.59 8.03 -5.55
N PRO A 44 -4.49 8.77 -6.67
CA PRO A 44 -4.35 8.28 -8.06
C PRO A 44 -2.90 7.98 -8.49
N SER A 45 -2.65 6.76 -8.95
CA SER A 45 -1.44 6.32 -9.67
C SER A 45 -1.78 5.19 -10.65
N ASN A 46 -0.80 4.75 -11.45
CA ASN A 46 -0.94 3.58 -12.32
C ASN A 46 -0.97 2.31 -11.47
N ASP A 47 0.11 2.05 -10.74
CA ASP A 47 0.30 0.84 -9.95
C ASP A 47 1.19 1.05 -8.71
N LEU A 48 1.25 2.30 -8.20
CA LEU A 48 1.97 2.61 -6.97
C LEU A 48 1.17 2.17 -5.73
N PHE A 49 1.86 1.68 -4.71
CA PHE A 49 1.25 1.23 -3.46
C PHE A 49 2.12 1.50 -2.23
N PHE A 50 1.48 1.67 -1.08
CA PHE A 50 2.17 1.73 0.21
C PHE A 50 2.30 0.34 0.81
N ALA A 51 3.50 0.03 1.29
CA ALA A 51 3.81 -1.19 2.03
C ALA A 51 5.04 -0.99 2.94
N PRO A 52 5.22 -1.82 3.98
CA PRO A 52 6.50 -1.95 4.67
C PRO A 52 7.64 -2.43 3.75
N ASP A 53 8.84 -2.61 4.30
CA ASP A 53 9.89 -3.34 3.59
C ASP A 53 9.55 -4.83 3.36
N GLU A 54 10.40 -5.53 2.61
CA GLU A 54 10.27 -6.96 2.32
C GLU A 54 10.22 -7.86 3.57
N ASN A 55 10.72 -7.37 4.71
CA ASN A 55 10.68 -8.12 5.96
C ASN A 55 9.37 -7.87 6.72
N GLY A 56 8.62 -6.81 6.43
CA GLY A 56 7.44 -6.42 7.18
C GLY A 56 7.77 -5.79 8.54
N VAL A 57 6.74 -5.18 9.16
CA VAL A 57 6.86 -4.52 10.47
C VAL A 57 6.96 -5.57 11.57
N ALA A 58 8.06 -5.55 12.33
CA ALA A 58 8.19 -6.38 13.52
C ALA A 58 7.17 -5.96 14.60
N LEU A 59 6.45 -6.94 15.16
CA LEU A 59 5.42 -6.69 16.17
C LEU A 59 5.94 -6.83 17.61
N PHE A 60 7.12 -7.43 17.76
CA PHE A 60 7.79 -7.67 19.03
C PHE A 60 9.28 -7.34 18.90
N ASP A 61 9.90 -6.90 19.99
CA ASP A 61 11.35 -6.71 20.07
C ASP A 61 12.11 -8.02 20.24
N SER A 62 13.44 -7.95 20.36
CA SER A 62 14.31 -9.13 20.51
C SER A 62 14.07 -9.93 21.79
N ASP A 63 13.47 -9.29 22.80
CA ASP A 63 13.18 -9.92 24.11
C ASP A 63 11.74 -10.49 24.13
N GLY A 64 10.98 -10.33 23.05
CA GLY A 64 9.61 -10.80 22.92
C GLY A 64 8.57 -9.85 23.53
N THR A 65 8.93 -8.58 23.74
CA THR A 65 8.00 -7.56 24.23
C THR A 65 7.21 -6.97 23.05
N PRO A 66 5.87 -6.82 23.15
CA PRO A 66 5.08 -6.16 22.11
C PRO A 66 5.55 -4.73 21.86
N ILE A 67 5.73 -4.38 20.58
CA ILE A 67 6.06 -3.01 20.16
C ILE A 67 4.77 -2.20 20.08
N SER A 68 4.81 -0.95 20.56
CA SER A 68 3.68 0.00 20.48
C SER A 68 4.17 1.37 20.03
N GLY A 69 3.39 2.05 19.18
CA GLY A 69 3.70 3.39 18.68
C GLY A 69 3.46 3.55 17.18
N GLU A 70 3.86 4.71 16.67
CA GLU A 70 3.79 5.04 15.23
C GLU A 70 4.87 4.31 14.44
N VAL A 71 4.49 3.71 13.31
CA VAL A 71 5.39 2.99 12.41
C VAL A 71 5.51 3.64 11.04
N THR A 72 5.02 4.87 10.86
CA THR A 72 4.96 5.58 9.57
C THR A 72 6.30 5.59 8.83
N ALA A 73 7.42 5.74 9.55
CA ALA A 73 8.76 5.76 8.96
C ALA A 73 9.21 4.42 8.34
N GLN A 74 8.48 3.33 8.61
CA GLN A 74 8.73 2.00 8.04
C GLN A 74 7.90 1.74 6.78
N ILE A 75 6.98 2.65 6.42
CA ILE A 75 6.11 2.50 5.26
C ILE A 75 6.71 3.26 4.09
N MET A 76 6.81 2.58 2.96
CA MET A 76 7.45 3.06 1.74
C MET A 76 6.44 3.08 0.60
N LEU A 77 6.74 3.87 -0.42
CA LEU A 77 6.00 3.85 -1.68
C LEU A 77 6.73 2.92 -2.66
N TRP A 78 5.99 1.94 -3.15
CA TRP A 78 6.44 0.90 -4.06
C TRP A 78 5.77 1.02 -5.41
N ASP A 79 6.50 0.61 -6.44
CA ASP A 79 6.04 0.42 -7.80
C ASP A 79 5.83 -1.07 -8.03
N ALA A 80 4.67 -1.46 -8.57
CA ALA A 80 4.37 -2.87 -8.85
C ALA A 80 5.15 -3.43 -10.04
N GLY A 81 5.66 -2.56 -10.91
CA GLY A 81 6.43 -2.93 -12.10
C GLY A 81 5.55 -3.34 -13.29
N THR A 82 4.25 -3.04 -13.25
CA THR A 82 3.28 -3.54 -14.24
C THR A 82 3.06 -2.55 -15.37
N GLU A 83 2.88 -1.26 -15.06
CA GLU A 83 2.61 -0.20 -16.02
C GLU A 83 3.62 0.95 -15.90
N VAL A 84 3.97 1.58 -17.03
CA VAL A 84 4.81 2.77 -17.05
C VAL A 84 4.13 3.91 -16.27
N ASN A 85 4.82 4.41 -15.25
CA ASN A 85 4.31 5.51 -14.44
C ASN A 85 3.97 6.78 -15.22
N GLN A 86 2.83 7.35 -14.89
CA GLN A 86 2.44 8.70 -15.24
C GLN A 86 2.33 9.56 -13.97
N LYS A 87 2.48 10.89 -14.10
CA LYS A 87 2.34 11.81 -12.98
C LYS A 87 1.06 11.54 -12.16
N PRO A 88 1.15 11.23 -10.85
CA PRO A 88 0.00 10.98 -9.99
C PRO A 88 -1.09 12.05 -10.12
N GLY A 89 -2.33 11.61 -10.32
CA GLY A 89 -3.53 12.44 -10.47
C GLY A 89 -3.74 13.08 -11.83
N VAL A 90 -2.79 12.93 -12.75
CA VAL A 90 -2.80 13.57 -14.08
C VAL A 90 -2.86 12.54 -15.21
N GLY A 91 -2.17 11.41 -15.07
CA GLY A 91 -2.03 10.39 -16.11
C GLY A 91 -3.35 9.84 -16.65
N SER A 92 -3.45 9.65 -17.97
CA SER A 92 -4.66 9.14 -18.63
C SER A 92 -4.94 7.67 -18.33
N GLU A 93 -3.93 6.90 -17.95
CA GLU A 93 -4.02 5.46 -17.71
C GLU A 93 -4.19 5.10 -16.22
N GLN A 94 -4.37 6.11 -15.36
CA GLN A 94 -4.61 5.88 -13.93
C GLN A 94 -6.07 5.46 -13.70
N VAL A 95 -6.33 4.74 -12.60
CA VAL A 95 -7.62 4.07 -12.34
C VAL A 95 -8.86 4.95 -12.51
N GLN A 96 -8.80 6.25 -12.21
CA GLN A 96 -9.93 7.18 -12.38
C GLN A 96 -10.07 7.80 -13.77
N ARG A 97 -9.11 7.58 -14.66
CA ARG A 97 -8.98 8.27 -15.97
C ARG A 97 -8.88 7.31 -17.16
N GLN A 98 -8.52 6.05 -16.92
CA GLN A 98 -8.42 5.03 -17.94
C GLN A 98 -9.76 4.78 -18.66
N THR A 99 -9.67 4.49 -19.95
CA THR A 99 -10.87 4.25 -20.80
C THR A 99 -11.42 2.82 -20.66
N GLY A 100 -10.63 1.92 -20.08
CA GLY A 100 -10.97 0.54 -19.76
C GLY A 100 -9.87 -0.05 -18.85
N PRO A 101 -10.02 -1.31 -18.40
CA PRO A 101 -8.95 -2.00 -17.69
C PRO A 101 -7.73 -2.21 -18.60
N ASP A 102 -6.52 -2.22 -18.00
CA ASP A 102 -5.29 -2.66 -18.66
C ASP A 102 -4.94 -1.84 -19.91
N THR A 103 -5.08 -0.51 -19.82
CA THR A 103 -4.75 0.42 -20.92
C THR A 103 -3.39 1.09 -20.76
N GLY A 104 -2.72 0.93 -19.60
CA GLY A 104 -1.37 1.41 -19.39
C GLY A 104 -0.34 0.68 -20.26
N ALA A 105 0.76 1.37 -20.56
CA ALA A 105 1.86 0.75 -21.29
C ALA A 105 2.61 -0.20 -20.34
N ASN A 106 2.74 -1.48 -20.71
CA ASN A 106 3.52 -2.44 -19.92
C ASN A 106 4.99 -2.02 -19.80
N GLU A 107 5.53 -2.03 -18.60
CA GLU A 107 6.97 -1.82 -18.38
C GLU A 107 7.77 -3.12 -18.18
N ASN A 108 7.08 -4.25 -17.96
CA ASN A 108 7.69 -5.57 -17.73
C ASN A 108 8.74 -5.55 -16.60
N GLY A 109 8.46 -4.77 -15.57
CA GLY A 109 9.31 -4.60 -14.40
C GLY A 109 9.08 -5.68 -13.35
N VAL A 110 9.64 -5.41 -12.18
CA VAL A 110 9.44 -6.17 -10.94
C VAL A 110 9.12 -5.16 -9.84
N VAL A 111 8.54 -5.64 -8.74
CA VAL A 111 8.29 -4.80 -7.57
C VAL A 111 9.58 -4.14 -7.11
N GLN A 112 9.56 -2.81 -6.98
CA GLN A 112 10.71 -2.01 -6.58
C GLN A 112 10.26 -0.77 -5.79
N LEU A 113 11.18 -0.17 -5.03
CA LEU A 113 10.93 1.16 -4.48
C LEU A 113 10.68 2.13 -5.62
N VAL A 114 9.71 3.01 -5.45
CA VAL A 114 9.40 4.01 -6.45
C VAL A 114 10.66 4.83 -6.79
N ASN A 115 10.94 4.90 -8.08
CA ASN A 115 12.08 5.61 -8.65
C ASN A 115 11.67 6.21 -9.99
N ASP A 116 10.79 7.21 -9.91
CA ASP A 116 10.27 7.93 -11.06
C ASP A 116 10.62 9.43 -11.00
N ALA A 117 10.12 10.21 -11.97
CA ALA A 117 10.33 11.65 -12.02
C ALA A 117 9.21 12.46 -11.34
N PHE A 118 8.27 11.81 -10.65
CA PHE A 118 7.01 12.39 -10.20
C PHE A 118 6.83 12.37 -8.68
N THR A 119 7.63 11.59 -7.96
CA THR A 119 7.47 11.31 -6.52
C THR A 119 8.76 11.47 -5.72
#